data_AF-A0A2E7QQA6-F1
#
_entry.id   AF-A0A2E7QQA6-F1
#
_cell.length_a   1.000
_cell.length_b   1.000
_cell.length_c   1.000
_cell.angle_alpha   90.00
_cell.angle_beta   90.00
_cell.angle_gamma   90.00
#
_symmetry.space_group_name_H-M   'P 1'
#
loop_
_entity.id
_entity.type
_entity.pdbx_description
1 polymer ?
#
loop_
_entity_poly.entity_id
_entity_poly.type
_entity_poly.pdbx_seq_one_letter_code
_entity_poly.pdbx_strand_id
1 'polypeptide(L)'
;MRGIKILIAIACATPALAQVKPPPPKFAKSWKLAPFYTKHVAVEGFPIVASKKVSDYALLEAAYLVRKMIGGRKDLLRALV
;
A
#
# COMPACT_ATOMS: atom_id res chain seq x y z
N MET A 1 -30.54 38.13 7.53
CA MET A 1 -30.73 36.73 7.96
C MET A 1 -30.47 35.78 6.79
N ARG A 2 -29.23 35.30 6.61
CA ARG A 2 -28.94 34.17 5.71
C ARG A 2 -27.86 33.32 6.37
N GLY A 3 -28.30 32.32 7.14
CA GLY A 3 -27.42 31.39 7.84
C GLY A 3 -26.82 30.39 6.86
N ILE A 4 -25.50 30.40 6.75
CA ILE A 4 -24.72 29.44 5.98
C ILE A 4 -24.67 28.13 6.78
N LYS A 5 -25.36 27.10 6.29
CA LYS A 5 -25.31 25.73 6.84
C LYS A 5 -24.08 25.02 6.24
N ILE A 6 -22.98 24.96 6.97
CA ILE A 6 -21.82 24.12 6.61
C ILE A 6 -22.13 22.70 7.09
N LEU A 7 -22.44 21.81 6.14
CA LEU A 7 -22.59 20.39 6.40
C LEU A 7 -21.20 19.74 6.30
N ILE A 8 -20.58 19.45 7.44
CA ILE A 8 -19.33 18.68 7.49
C ILE A 8 -19.69 17.21 7.23
N ALA A 9 -19.43 16.74 6.01
CA ALA A 9 -19.49 15.32 5.70
C ALA A 9 -18.21 14.65 6.22
N ILE A 10 -18.33 13.84 7.27
CA ILE A 10 -17.24 12.96 7.74
C ILE A 10 -17.12 11.83 6.72
N ALA A 11 -16.18 11.98 5.77
CA ALA A 11 -15.78 10.90 4.89
C ALA A 11 -14.92 9.90 5.69
N CYS A 12 -15.57 8.87 6.24
CA CYS A 12 -14.86 7.73 6.80
C CYS A 12 -14.24 6.95 5.62
N ALA A 13 -12.95 7.18 5.35
CA ALA A 13 -12.23 6.43 4.33
C ALA A 13 -12.02 4.99 4.82
N THR A 14 -12.88 4.08 4.37
CA THR A 14 -12.71 2.64 4.60
C THR A 14 -11.36 2.22 4.00
N PRO A 15 -10.45 1.59 4.76
CA PRO A 15 -9.19 1.16 4.20
C PRO A 15 -9.46 0.09 3.15
N ALA A 16 -9.15 0.39 1.88
CA ALA A 16 -9.22 -0.58 0.81
C ALA A 16 -8.35 -1.78 1.17
N LEU A 17 -8.90 -2.99 1.03
CA LEU A 17 -8.16 -4.23 1.26
C LEU A 17 -6.92 -4.25 0.37
N ALA A 18 -5.79 -4.68 0.93
CA ALA A 18 -4.56 -4.83 0.18
C ALA A 18 -4.80 -5.81 -0.99
N GLN A 19 -4.39 -5.42 -2.20
CA GLN A 19 -4.59 -6.20 -3.41
C GLN A 19 -3.24 -6.40 -4.10
N VAL A 20 -2.99 -7.64 -4.55
CA VAL A 20 -1.82 -7.96 -5.37
C VAL A 20 -2.06 -7.44 -6.79
N LYS A 21 -1.12 -6.64 -7.29
CA LYS A 21 -1.14 -6.05 -8.63
C LYS A 21 0.27 -6.12 -9.23
N PRO A 22 0.44 -5.95 -10.55
CA PRO A 22 1.76 -5.71 -11.11
C PRO A 22 2.36 -4.40 -10.55
N PRO A 23 3.70 -4.31 -10.40
CA PRO A 23 4.34 -3.06 -10.02
C PRO A 23 4.02 -1.94 -11.02
N PRO A 24 3.68 -0.72 -10.57
CA PRO A 24 3.44 0.40 -11.49
C PRO A 24 4.67 0.66 -12.38
N PRO A 25 4.51 0.94 -13.70
CA PRO A 25 5.64 1.08 -14.61
C PRO A 25 6.65 2.16 -14.20
N LYS A 26 6.16 3.28 -13.67
CA LYS A 26 7.02 4.37 -13.15
C LYS A 26 7.88 3.90 -11.98
N PHE A 27 7.27 3.21 -11.00
CA PHE A 27 7.96 2.63 -9.85
C PHE A 27 9.02 1.63 -10.29
N ALA A 28 8.64 0.65 -11.12
CA ALA A 28 9.56 -0.37 -11.64
C ALA A 28 10.76 0.25 -12.37
N LYS A 29 10.55 1.30 -13.18
CA LYS A 29 11.63 2.01 -13.87
C LYS A 29 12.54 2.78 -12.90
N SER A 30 11.96 3.58 -12.00
CA SER A 30 12.73 4.41 -11.06
C SER A 30 13.60 3.57 -10.11
N TRP A 31 13.11 2.42 -9.69
CA TRP A 31 13.82 1.50 -8.78
C TRP A 31 14.65 0.45 -9.54
N LYS A 32 14.74 0.54 -10.87
CA LYS A 32 15.43 -0.42 -11.75
C LYS A 32 15.06 -1.88 -11.42
N LEU A 33 13.77 -2.11 -11.18
CA LEU A 33 13.25 -3.40 -10.76
C LEU A 33 13.45 -4.44 -11.87
N ALA A 34 14.08 -5.57 -11.52
CA ALA A 34 14.26 -6.66 -12.48
C ALA A 34 12.90 -7.20 -12.96
N PRO A 35 12.77 -7.64 -14.23
CA PRO A 35 11.51 -8.17 -14.78
C PRO A 35 10.94 -9.38 -14.02
N PHE A 36 11.77 -10.04 -13.21
CA PHE A 36 11.38 -11.12 -12.31
C PHE A 36 10.28 -10.73 -11.30
N TYR A 37 10.25 -9.47 -10.86
CA TYR A 37 9.25 -8.99 -9.91
C TYR A 37 7.96 -8.59 -10.62
N THR A 38 7.03 -9.54 -10.71
CA THR A 38 5.77 -9.36 -11.44
C THR A 38 4.58 -9.06 -10.52
N LYS A 39 4.77 -9.14 -9.19
CA LYS A 39 3.73 -8.93 -8.18
C LYS A 39 4.15 -7.82 -7.22
N HIS A 40 3.18 -7.05 -6.77
CA HIS A 40 3.34 -5.90 -5.90
C HIS A 40 2.10 -5.69 -5.03
N VAL A 41 2.33 -5.32 -3.78
CA VAL A 41 1.33 -4.80 -2.84
C VAL A 41 1.98 -3.66 -2.05
N ALA A 42 1.20 -2.68 -1.62
CA ALA A 42 1.72 -1.57 -0.82
C ALA A 42 1.05 -1.53 0.57
N VAL A 43 1.86 -1.25 1.60
CA VAL A 43 1.42 -1.05 2.99
C VAL A 43 1.74 0.38 3.38
N GLU A 44 0.72 1.25 3.47
CA GLU A 44 0.90 2.67 3.85
C GLU A 44 1.96 3.41 2.99
N GLY A 45 2.09 3.03 1.72
CA GLY A 45 3.07 3.58 0.78
C GLY A 45 4.37 2.77 0.68
N PHE A 46 4.62 1.81 1.58
CA PHE A 46 5.78 0.91 1.51
C PHE A 46 5.55 -0.22 0.51
N PRO A 47 6.37 -0.35 -0.55
CA PRO A 47 6.18 -1.35 -1.59
C PRO A 47 6.74 -2.71 -1.16
N ILE A 48 5.95 -3.77 -1.34
CA ILE A 48 6.37 -5.16 -1.20
C ILE A 48 6.22 -5.80 -2.57
N VAL A 49 7.33 -6.30 -3.13
CA VAL A 49 7.37 -6.90 -4.46
C VAL A 49 7.71 -8.38 -4.38
N ALA A 50 7.17 -9.17 -5.29
CA ALA A 50 7.42 -10.60 -5.37
C ALA A 50 7.41 -11.09 -6.81
N SER A 51 7.92 -12.30 -7.01
CA SER A 51 7.91 -12.96 -8.31
C SER A 51 6.58 -13.64 -8.59
N LYS A 52 6.40 -14.06 -9.84
CA LYS A 52 5.22 -14.83 -10.29
C LYS A 52 5.01 -16.12 -9.47
N LYS A 53 6.10 -16.72 -8.96
CA LYS A 53 6.07 -18.01 -8.24
C LYS A 53 5.49 -17.90 -6.82
N VAL A 54 5.51 -16.70 -6.22
CA VAL A 54 4.97 -16.48 -4.87
C VAL A 54 3.44 -16.44 -4.94
N SER A 55 2.75 -17.13 -4.04
CA SER A 55 1.28 -17.08 -4.00
C SER A 55 0.79 -15.69 -3.60
N ASP A 56 -0.37 -15.27 -4.11
CA ASP A 56 -0.94 -13.96 -3.75
C ASP A 56 -1.24 -13.91 -2.25
N TYR A 57 -1.69 -15.02 -1.68
CA TYR A 57 -1.91 -15.18 -0.25
C TYR A 57 -0.64 -14.89 0.57
N ALA A 58 0.51 -15.47 0.20
CA ALA A 58 1.76 -15.23 0.93
C ALA A 58 2.22 -13.76 0.85
N LEU A 59 2.01 -13.11 -0.30
CA LEU A 59 2.34 -11.69 -0.45
C LEU A 59 1.41 -10.80 0.39
N LEU A 60 0.12 -11.13 0.47
CA LEU A 60 -0.83 -10.44 1.33
C LEU A 60 -0.53 -10.69 2.82
N GLU A 61 -0.11 -11.90 3.18
CA GLU A 61 0.32 -12.21 4.55
C GLU A 61 1.57 -11.41 4.93
N ALA A 62 2.54 -11.30 4.04
CA ALA A 62 3.70 -10.42 4.26
C ALA A 62 3.28 -8.96 4.51
N ALA A 63 2.32 -8.44 3.73
CA ALA A 63 1.76 -7.11 3.94
C ALA A 63 1.03 -6.96 5.28
N TYR A 64 0.30 -8.00 5.70
CA TYR A 64 -0.36 -8.06 6.99
C TYR A 64 0.65 -8.05 8.15
N LEU A 65 1.69 -8.89 8.08
CA LEU A 65 2.74 -8.98 9.09
C LEU A 65 3.51 -7.67 9.23
N VAL A 66 3.93 -7.05 8.14
CA VAL A 66 4.61 -5.74 8.16
C VAL A 66 3.73 -4.69 8.86
N ARG A 67 2.45 -4.63 8.51
CA ARG A 67 1.49 -3.72 9.16
C ARG A 67 1.37 -3.98 10.65
N LYS A 68 1.36 -5.25 11.08
CA LYS A 68 1.27 -5.63 12.50
C LYS A 68 2.55 -5.32 13.28
N MET A 69 3.72 -5.55 12.69
CA MET A 69 5.02 -5.25 13.32
C MET A 69 5.21 -3.75 13.56
N ILE A 70 4.79 -2.91 12.61
CA ILE A 70 4.92 -1.45 12.72
C ILE A 70 3.85 -0.83 13.64
N GLY A 71 2.70 -1.49 13.80
CA GLY A 71 1.61 -1.02 14.66
C GLY A 71 1.15 0.40 14.28
N GLY A 72 1.17 1.32 15.25
CA GLY A 72 0.77 2.71 15.04
C GLY A 72 1.79 3.59 14.32
N ARG A 73 3.05 3.14 14.20
CA ARG A 73 4.18 3.94 13.71
C ARG A 73 4.33 3.93 12.19
N LYS A 74 3.24 4.26 11.49
CA LYS A 74 3.18 4.31 10.01
C LYS A 74 4.20 5.26 9.38
N ASP A 75 4.69 6.24 10.15
CA ASP A 75 5.78 7.14 9.77
C ASP A 75 7.08 6.39 9.42
N LEU A 76 7.39 5.29 10.11
CA LEU A 76 8.60 4.52 9.88
C LEU A 76 8.64 3.92 8.47
N LEU A 77 7.51 3.40 7.98
CA LEU A 77 7.40 2.86 6.63
C LEU A 77 7.62 3.94 5.56
N ARG A 78 7.19 5.18 5.82
CA ARG A 78 7.39 6.30 4.90
C ARG A 78 8.83 6.80 4.89
N ALA A 79 9.58 6.60 5.97
CA ALA A 79 10.99 7.00 6.06
C ALA A 79 11.94 6.07 5.28
N LEU A 80 11.47 4.88 4.87
CA LEU A 80 12.26 3.86 4.18
C LEU A 80 12.13 3.87 2.65
N VAL A 81 11.32 4.77 2.09
CA VAL A 81 10.95 4.79 0.66
C VAL A 81 11.43 6.07 -0.02
#